data_AF-A0A6A4YEZ0-F1
#
_entry.id   AF-A0A6A4YEZ0-F1
#
_cell.length_a   1.000
_cell.length_b   1.000
_cell.length_c   1.000
_cell.angle_alpha   90.00
_cell.angle_beta   90.00
_cell.angle_gamma   90.00
#
_symmetry.space_group_name_H-M   'P 1'
#
loop_
_entity.id
_entity.type
_entity.pdbx_description
1 polymer ?
#
loop_
_entity_poly.entity_id
_entity_poly.type
_entity_poly.pdbx_seq_one_letter_code
_entity_poly.pdbx_strand_id
1 'polypeptide(L)'
;YDEATAATTHALAAAKNTLAISGDASTYAEHKARLQELEEKEGTYVAAEKRFAALLLMMREGAEHGITSCLKRSTMKKDETMAFMPTNLVCHSMRAHVGTTASDRMWAVMTHGCSAAHLHGFKDGGLRKKRHEHRLDVVSCQLLSIVAASFLTTIHMAVDGAWENGDEYMRHLAIAADVGYLLDIESLLSTMGNEKGMLEDMSEGVKWLNHHVYLEVVPSATATAAEVAAISLDGQDVVMVFDLPEATYAALPSAMHKHKQPKRTPTLSSPHASSDARAARIKLTTVLFTQGINEVQSVANTVGDNSLQDEINRESLATLMEYMGRYVKHVKKDVVPSLDQHLAALHAAVDNQSNRKQVNILIESSALCRRIGAGRTTCCKSGKDRTAMSVTLEFSKILVDQMGVKQGMHLCQTMRERGVRRTNVLVNTGKTKYAFNSIQLKCLPSCYQPPAHTANSHVTS
;
A
#
# COMPACT_ATOMS: atom_id res chain seq x y z
N TYR A 1 4.47 27.65 -12.95
CA TYR A 1 5.75 27.07 -13.40
C TYR A 1 6.96 27.97 -13.09
N ASP A 2 6.79 29.27 -12.76
CA ASP A 2 7.94 30.18 -12.53
C ASP A 2 8.26 30.55 -11.07
N GLU A 3 7.37 30.30 -10.10
CA GLU A 3 7.63 30.69 -8.70
C GLU A 3 8.23 29.55 -7.84
N ALA A 4 8.07 28.28 -8.25
CA ALA A 4 8.62 27.12 -7.52
C ALA A 4 10.14 26.97 -7.74
N THR A 5 10.64 27.36 -8.91
CA THR A 5 12.06 27.29 -9.28
C THR A 5 12.88 28.33 -8.49
N ALA A 6 12.27 29.47 -8.14
CA ALA A 6 12.93 30.55 -7.41
C ALA A 6 13.23 30.20 -5.94
N ALA A 7 12.33 29.44 -5.29
CA ALA A 7 12.49 29.01 -3.89
C ALA A 7 13.63 27.99 -3.72
N THR A 8 13.77 27.04 -4.66
CA THR A 8 14.84 26.02 -4.67
C THR A 8 16.22 26.66 -4.88
N THR A 9 16.28 27.70 -5.73
CA THR A 9 17.52 28.43 -6.03
C THR A 9 18.04 29.21 -4.81
N HIS A 10 17.14 29.76 -3.98
CA HIS A 10 17.49 30.50 -2.77
C HIS A 10 18.01 29.61 -1.63
N ALA A 11 17.44 28.40 -1.45
CA ALA A 11 17.92 27.45 -0.45
C ALA A 11 19.33 26.92 -0.78
N LEU A 12 19.62 26.69 -2.06
CA LEU A 12 20.96 26.31 -2.53
C LEU A 12 21.99 27.45 -2.36
N ALA A 13 21.59 28.70 -2.58
CA ALA A 13 22.46 29.86 -2.38
C ALA A 13 22.83 30.08 -0.90
N ALA A 14 21.88 29.84 0.01
CA ALA A 14 22.12 29.89 1.45
C ALA A 14 23.07 28.77 1.92
N ALA A 15 22.95 27.56 1.36
CA ALA A 15 23.89 26.47 1.60
C ALA A 15 25.31 26.82 1.10
N LYS A 16 25.42 27.41 -0.10
CA LYS A 16 26.71 27.87 -0.68
C LYS A 16 27.40 28.94 0.17
N ASN A 17 26.66 29.85 0.79
CA ASN A 17 27.25 30.92 1.62
C ASN A 17 27.65 30.46 3.03
N THR A 18 27.14 29.33 3.52
CA THR A 18 27.53 28.77 4.82
C THR A 18 28.81 27.92 4.74
N LEU A 19 29.26 27.59 3.52
CA LEU A 19 30.38 26.69 3.20
C LEU A 19 31.78 27.36 3.19
N ALA A 20 31.90 28.64 3.53
CA ALA A 20 33.17 29.38 3.39
C ALA A 20 34.09 29.32 4.63
N ILE A 21 33.77 28.56 5.69
CA ILE A 21 34.58 28.56 6.93
C ILE A 21 34.73 27.14 7.51
N SER A 22 35.56 26.31 6.87
CA SER A 22 36.41 25.31 7.55
C SER A 22 37.32 24.64 6.52
N GLY A 23 38.57 25.09 6.44
CA GLY A 23 39.56 24.56 5.51
C GLY A 23 40.20 23.28 6.01
N ASP A 24 39.62 22.13 5.65
CA ASP A 24 40.33 20.86 5.64
C ASP A 24 40.09 20.14 4.30
N ALA A 25 41.11 19.51 3.72
CA ALA A 25 41.00 18.92 2.38
C ALA A 25 40.08 17.69 2.36
N SER A 26 39.87 17.04 3.51
CA SER A 26 38.90 15.96 3.70
C SER A 26 37.46 16.46 3.51
N THR A 27 37.11 17.61 4.08
CA THR A 27 35.74 18.15 3.99
C THR A 27 35.40 18.62 2.58
N TYR A 28 36.33 19.24 1.84
CA TYR A 28 36.06 19.62 0.45
C TYR A 28 35.84 18.40 -0.47
N ALA A 29 36.66 17.36 -0.35
CA ALA A 29 36.51 16.14 -1.13
C ALA A 29 35.20 15.41 -0.82
N GLU A 30 34.83 15.32 0.46
CA GLU A 30 33.56 14.74 0.92
C GLU A 30 32.35 15.55 0.43
N HIS A 31 32.40 16.89 0.53
CA HIS A 31 31.35 17.76 0.02
C HIS A 31 31.21 17.69 -1.49
N LYS A 32 32.31 17.63 -2.23
CA LYS A 32 32.30 17.45 -3.69
C LYS A 32 31.70 16.11 -4.08
N ALA A 33 32.05 15.02 -3.38
CA ALA A 33 31.47 13.70 -3.62
C ALA A 33 29.97 13.67 -3.32
N ARG A 34 29.54 14.30 -2.21
CA ARG A 34 28.11 14.41 -1.87
C ARG A 34 27.34 15.25 -2.88
N LEU A 35 27.91 16.36 -3.37
CA LEU A 35 27.28 17.18 -4.40
C LEU A 35 27.08 16.37 -5.68
N GLN A 36 28.10 15.64 -6.13
CA GLN A 36 27.99 14.78 -7.31
C GLN A 36 26.91 13.69 -7.12
N GLU A 37 26.84 13.05 -5.94
CA GLU A 37 25.79 12.08 -5.62
C GLU A 37 24.39 12.70 -5.69
N LEU A 38 24.23 13.94 -5.21
CA LEU A 38 22.96 14.67 -5.26
C LEU A 38 22.57 15.05 -6.69
N GLU A 39 23.52 15.49 -7.52
CA GLU A 39 23.29 15.79 -8.94
C GLU A 39 22.86 14.54 -9.74
N GLU A 40 23.48 13.39 -9.45
CA GLU A 40 23.10 12.10 -10.05
C GLU A 40 21.67 11.66 -9.65
N LYS A 41 21.31 11.87 -8.37
CA LYS A 41 19.95 11.63 -7.87
C LYS A 41 18.94 12.57 -8.52
N GLU A 42 19.24 13.86 -8.62
CA GLU A 42 18.38 14.85 -9.29
C GLU A 42 18.10 14.44 -10.74
N GLY A 43 19.13 14.05 -11.48
CA GLY A 43 18.97 13.54 -12.85
C GLY A 43 18.04 12.34 -12.95
N THR A 44 18.15 11.40 -12.00
CA THR A 44 17.26 10.23 -11.89
C THR A 44 15.80 10.65 -11.63
N TYR A 45 15.58 11.64 -10.76
CA TYR A 45 14.23 12.06 -10.36
C TYR A 45 13.55 12.83 -11.49
N VAL A 46 14.28 13.73 -12.15
CA VAL A 46 13.81 14.44 -13.34
C VAL A 46 13.45 13.46 -14.47
N ALA A 47 14.22 12.39 -14.66
CA ALA A 47 13.90 11.36 -15.65
C ALA A 47 12.60 10.62 -15.31
N ALA A 48 12.39 10.27 -14.04
CA ALA A 48 11.16 9.64 -13.55
C ALA A 48 9.94 10.57 -13.73
N GLU A 49 10.06 11.87 -13.43
CA GLU A 49 8.99 12.86 -13.64
C GLU A 49 8.63 13.01 -15.11
N LYS A 50 9.62 13.07 -16.01
CA LYS A 50 9.39 13.09 -17.47
C LYS A 50 8.62 11.86 -17.92
N ARG A 51 8.95 10.68 -17.39
CA ARG A 51 8.24 9.43 -17.69
C ARG A 51 6.80 9.47 -17.19
N PHE A 52 6.57 9.97 -15.97
CA PHE A 52 5.23 10.17 -15.42
C PHE A 52 4.40 11.12 -16.30
N ALA A 53 4.94 12.28 -16.69
CA ALA A 53 4.25 13.24 -17.55
C ALA A 53 3.86 12.61 -18.91
N ALA A 54 4.74 11.80 -19.49
CA ALA A 54 4.45 11.07 -20.72
C ALA A 54 3.32 10.04 -20.54
N LEU A 55 3.35 9.27 -19.44
CA LEU A 55 2.28 8.31 -19.14
C LEU A 55 0.93 9.02 -18.92
N LEU A 56 0.93 10.13 -18.18
CA LEU A 56 -0.28 10.91 -17.92
C LEU A 56 -0.88 11.48 -19.20
N LEU A 57 -0.04 11.97 -20.12
CA LEU A 57 -0.50 12.45 -21.44
C LEU A 57 -1.13 11.30 -22.25
N MET A 58 -0.46 10.14 -22.31
CA MET A 58 -1.01 8.96 -23.00
C MET A 58 -2.37 8.53 -22.44
N MET A 59 -2.53 8.56 -21.11
CA MET A 59 -3.81 8.25 -20.46
C MET A 59 -4.90 9.26 -20.84
N ARG A 60 -4.58 10.56 -20.85
CA ARG A 60 -5.53 11.63 -21.19
C ARG A 60 -5.96 11.60 -22.65
N GLU A 61 -5.05 11.23 -23.55
CA GLU A 61 -5.32 11.13 -24.99
C GLU A 61 -6.04 9.83 -25.38
N GLY A 62 -6.28 8.92 -24.43
CA GLY A 62 -6.84 7.60 -24.71
C GLY A 62 -5.93 6.73 -25.58
N ALA A 63 -4.66 7.10 -25.72
CA ALA A 63 -3.65 6.44 -26.55
C ALA A 63 -3.01 5.22 -25.85
N GLU A 64 -3.76 4.58 -24.94
CA GLU A 64 -3.29 3.40 -24.21
C GLU A 64 -3.12 2.22 -25.17
N HIS A 65 -1.90 1.69 -25.25
CA HIS A 65 -1.61 0.53 -26.08
C HIS A 65 -1.85 -0.77 -25.28
N GLY A 66 -2.87 -1.53 -25.67
CA GLY A 66 -3.21 -2.83 -25.07
C GLY A 66 -4.06 -2.72 -23.79
N ILE A 67 -4.25 -3.83 -23.08
CA ILE A 67 -5.22 -3.93 -21.97
C ILE A 67 -4.83 -3.10 -20.73
N THR A 68 -3.58 -2.63 -20.60
CA THR A 68 -3.10 -1.73 -19.50
C THR A 68 -1.69 -1.19 -19.79
N SER A 69 -1.55 -0.05 -20.50
CA SER A 69 -0.22 0.54 -20.74
C SER A 69 0.36 1.30 -19.54
N CYS A 70 -0.50 1.77 -18.63
CA CYS A 70 -0.13 2.51 -17.42
C CYS A 70 0.27 1.61 -16.23
N LEU A 71 0.02 0.30 -16.31
CA LEU A 71 0.38 -0.66 -15.27
C LEU A 71 1.87 -1.04 -15.35
N LYS A 72 2.64 -0.80 -14.29
CA LYS A 72 3.99 -1.37 -14.17
C LYS A 72 3.91 -2.89 -13.97
N ARG A 73 4.09 -3.63 -15.07
CA ARG A 73 4.12 -5.10 -15.07
C ARG A 73 5.32 -5.64 -14.29
N SER A 74 5.23 -6.89 -13.82
CA SER A 74 6.29 -7.55 -13.05
C SER A 74 7.58 -7.78 -13.83
N THR A 75 7.51 -7.80 -15.17
CA THR A 75 8.65 -7.86 -16.08
C THR A 75 9.42 -6.54 -16.14
N MET A 76 8.79 -5.43 -15.76
CA MET A 76 9.34 -4.07 -15.77
C MET A 76 9.91 -3.64 -14.41
N LYS A 77 10.00 -4.56 -13.42
CA LYS A 77 10.51 -4.23 -12.08
C LYS A 77 11.97 -3.75 -12.06
N LYS A 78 12.73 -4.02 -13.11
CA LYS A 78 14.11 -3.55 -13.32
C LYS A 78 14.20 -2.40 -14.34
N ASP A 79 13.07 -1.82 -14.75
CA ASP A 79 13.06 -0.62 -15.57
C ASP A 79 13.37 0.59 -14.67
N GLU A 80 14.48 1.27 -14.96
CA GLU A 80 14.96 2.44 -14.23
C GLU A 80 13.95 3.59 -14.25
N THR A 81 13.27 3.79 -15.39
CA THR A 81 12.31 4.89 -15.59
C THR A 81 11.02 4.69 -14.80
N MET A 82 10.79 3.47 -14.30
CA MET A 82 9.62 3.12 -13.49
C MET A 82 9.99 2.73 -12.07
N ALA A 83 11.21 2.99 -11.60
CA ALA A 83 11.69 2.56 -10.28
C ALA A 83 10.72 2.92 -9.15
N PHE A 84 10.22 4.16 -9.15
CA PHE A 84 9.31 4.73 -8.15
C PHE A 84 7.86 4.23 -8.24
N MET A 85 7.45 3.65 -9.37
CA MET A 85 6.10 3.14 -9.54
C MET A 85 5.93 1.79 -8.83
N PRO A 86 4.80 1.54 -8.13
CA PRO A 86 4.51 0.24 -7.55
C PRO A 86 4.27 -0.79 -8.66
N THR A 87 4.83 -1.98 -8.50
CA THR A 87 4.62 -3.07 -9.47
C THR A 87 3.22 -3.64 -9.30
N ASN A 88 2.46 -3.83 -10.38
CA ASN A 88 1.15 -4.48 -10.39
C ASN A 88 0.16 -3.96 -9.33
N LEU A 89 0.14 -2.65 -9.07
CA LEU A 89 -0.88 -2.02 -8.22
C LEU A 89 -2.24 -2.08 -8.94
N VAL A 90 -3.15 -2.91 -8.43
CA VAL A 90 -4.47 -3.14 -9.03
C VAL A 90 -5.54 -3.21 -7.95
N CYS A 91 -6.61 -2.45 -8.12
CA CYS A 91 -7.83 -2.57 -7.32
C CYS A 91 -8.70 -3.73 -7.80
N HIS A 92 -9.00 -4.67 -6.91
CA HIS A 92 -9.99 -5.73 -7.15
C HIS A 92 -11.25 -5.34 -6.42
N SER A 93 -12.34 -5.20 -7.15
CA SER A 93 -13.64 -4.91 -6.59
C SER A 93 -14.56 -6.12 -6.76
N MET A 94 -15.24 -6.49 -5.68
CA MET A 94 -16.25 -7.54 -5.67
C MET A 94 -17.59 -6.91 -5.33
N ARG A 95 -18.49 -6.93 -6.31
CA ARG A 95 -19.89 -6.55 -6.16
C ARG A 95 -20.71 -7.81 -5.95
N ALA A 96 -21.58 -7.83 -4.95
CA ALA A 96 -22.50 -8.93 -4.72
C ALA A 96 -23.91 -8.45 -4.38
N HIS A 97 -24.90 -9.19 -4.88
CA HIS A 97 -26.31 -8.90 -4.72
C HIS A 97 -27.00 -10.10 -4.03
N VAL A 98 -27.83 -9.83 -3.03
CA VAL A 98 -28.76 -10.83 -2.49
C VAL A 98 -30.13 -10.50 -3.09
N GLY A 99 -30.80 -11.46 -3.71
CA GLY A 99 -32.09 -11.19 -4.40
C GLY A 99 -33.22 -10.63 -3.51
N THR A 100 -33.01 -10.56 -2.19
CA THR A 100 -33.93 -9.96 -1.22
C THR A 100 -33.57 -8.53 -0.83
N THR A 101 -32.39 -8.01 -1.20
CA THR A 101 -31.94 -6.64 -0.88
C THR A 101 -32.20 -5.69 -2.03
N ALA A 102 -32.43 -4.41 -1.72
CA ALA A 102 -32.73 -3.39 -2.72
C ALA A 102 -31.48 -2.90 -3.49
N SER A 103 -30.30 -3.09 -2.91
CA SER A 103 -29.02 -2.62 -3.44
C SER A 103 -27.93 -3.66 -3.23
N ASP A 104 -26.80 -3.45 -3.93
CA ASP A 104 -25.67 -4.36 -3.92
C ASP A 104 -24.69 -3.96 -2.82
N ARG A 105 -23.86 -4.92 -2.41
CA ARG A 105 -22.72 -4.68 -1.52
C ARG A 105 -21.43 -4.73 -2.32
N MET A 106 -20.49 -3.88 -1.96
CA MET A 106 -19.20 -3.77 -2.64
C MET A 106 -18.06 -3.96 -1.63
N TRP A 107 -17.01 -4.67 -2.04
CA TRP A 107 -15.75 -4.80 -1.31
C TRP A 107 -14.57 -4.58 -2.24
N ALA A 108 -13.49 -4.01 -1.71
CA ALA A 108 -12.23 -3.86 -2.44
C ALA A 108 -11.05 -4.53 -1.72
N VAL A 109 -10.06 -4.97 -2.51
CA VAL A 109 -8.70 -5.32 -2.08
C VAL A 109 -7.71 -4.78 -3.11
N MET A 110 -6.65 -4.11 -2.65
CA MET A 110 -5.55 -3.72 -3.53
C MET A 110 -4.51 -4.82 -3.60
N THR A 111 -4.14 -5.28 -4.79
CA THR A 111 -2.95 -6.13 -4.95
C THR A 111 -1.79 -5.31 -5.44
N HIS A 112 -0.59 -5.62 -4.97
CA HIS A 112 0.64 -5.04 -5.52
C HIS A 112 1.83 -6.00 -5.38
N GLY A 113 2.90 -5.73 -6.13
CA GLY A 113 4.22 -6.23 -5.83
C GLY A 113 4.72 -5.60 -4.53
N CYS A 114 5.52 -6.33 -3.77
CA CYS A 114 6.14 -5.79 -2.57
C CYS A 114 7.03 -4.60 -2.93
N SER A 115 6.84 -3.49 -2.19
CA SER A 115 7.57 -2.25 -2.38
C SER A 115 9.04 -2.48 -2.05
N ALA A 116 9.89 -2.35 -3.06
CA ALA A 116 11.30 -2.69 -2.98
C ALA A 116 12.11 -2.00 -4.08
N ALA A 117 13.36 -1.68 -3.77
CA ALA A 117 14.30 -1.07 -4.71
C ALA A 117 15.02 -2.14 -5.55
N HIS A 118 14.31 -2.72 -6.51
CA HIS A 118 14.81 -3.86 -7.30
C HIS A 118 16.12 -3.61 -8.06
N LEU A 119 16.40 -2.37 -8.45
CA LEU A 119 17.61 -1.98 -9.19
C LEU A 119 18.89 -2.14 -8.36
N HIS A 120 18.79 -1.97 -7.04
CA HIS A 120 19.93 -2.15 -6.13
C HIS A 120 20.21 -3.62 -5.81
N GLY A 121 19.32 -4.53 -6.21
CA GLY A 121 19.40 -5.93 -5.83
C GLY A 121 19.26 -6.15 -4.32
N PHE A 122 19.49 -7.40 -3.89
CA PHE A 122 19.25 -7.85 -2.51
C PHE A 122 20.34 -8.82 -2.01
N LYS A 123 21.48 -8.89 -2.70
CA LYS A 123 22.60 -9.78 -2.29
C LYS A 123 23.09 -9.45 -0.88
N ASP A 124 23.09 -8.16 -0.53
CA ASP A 124 23.54 -7.65 0.76
C ASP A 124 22.38 -7.34 1.72
N GLY A 125 21.16 -7.82 1.41
CA GLY A 125 19.92 -7.44 2.10
C GLY A 125 19.27 -6.17 1.59
N GLY A 126 18.18 -5.78 2.25
CA GLY A 126 17.42 -4.55 2.03
C GLY A 126 17.71 -3.46 3.06
N LEU A 127 16.75 -2.56 3.26
CA LEU A 127 16.87 -1.36 4.10
C LEU A 127 17.29 -1.63 5.56
N ARG A 128 16.92 -2.79 6.14
CA ARG A 128 17.34 -3.17 7.50
C ARG A 128 18.84 -3.36 7.65
N LYS A 129 19.53 -3.75 6.58
CA LYS A 129 20.99 -3.98 6.60
C LYS A 129 21.77 -2.79 6.06
N LYS A 130 21.21 -2.05 5.11
CA LYS A 130 21.83 -0.88 4.49
C LYS A 130 20.83 0.27 4.42
N ARG A 131 20.95 1.22 5.34
CA ARG A 131 20.24 2.51 5.22
C ARG A 131 20.81 3.25 4.03
N HIS A 132 20.01 3.32 2.97
CA HIS A 132 20.38 3.96 1.71
C HIS A 132 19.23 4.89 1.32
N GLU A 133 19.49 6.20 1.32
CA GLU A 133 18.47 7.24 1.13
C GLU A 133 17.63 6.98 -0.12
N HIS A 134 18.27 6.83 -1.29
CA HIS A 134 17.55 6.58 -2.53
C HIS A 134 16.74 5.26 -2.52
N ARG A 135 17.17 4.28 -1.72
CA ARG A 135 16.46 3.00 -1.60
C ARG A 135 15.16 3.21 -0.83
N LEU A 136 15.20 4.05 0.21
CA LEU A 136 14.03 4.49 0.95
C LEU A 136 13.13 5.37 0.07
N ASP A 137 13.66 6.31 -0.70
CA ASP A 137 12.87 7.17 -1.60
C ASP A 137 12.02 6.35 -2.59
N VAL A 138 12.62 5.31 -3.19
CA VAL A 138 11.90 4.39 -4.09
C VAL A 138 10.80 3.64 -3.35
N VAL A 139 11.09 3.05 -2.19
CA VAL A 139 10.13 2.26 -1.40
C VAL A 139 8.98 3.15 -0.90
N SER A 140 9.30 4.33 -0.38
CA SER A 140 8.34 5.30 0.14
C SER A 140 7.40 5.79 -0.96
N CYS A 141 7.90 6.12 -2.16
CA CYS A 141 7.03 6.54 -3.27
C CYS A 141 6.07 5.43 -3.72
N GLN A 142 6.56 4.19 -3.81
CA GLN A 142 5.72 3.02 -4.11
C GLN A 142 4.62 2.83 -3.05
N LEU A 143 4.96 3.02 -1.77
CA LEU A 143 4.03 2.93 -0.65
C LEU A 143 2.99 4.07 -0.63
N LEU A 144 3.40 5.31 -0.86
CA LEU A 144 2.46 6.44 -0.97
C LEU A 144 1.44 6.20 -2.08
N SER A 145 1.85 5.60 -3.20
CA SER A 145 0.92 5.22 -4.28
C SER A 145 -0.11 4.18 -3.83
N ILE A 146 0.30 3.20 -3.01
CA ILE A 146 -0.59 2.19 -2.42
C ILE A 146 -1.56 2.83 -1.43
N VAL A 147 -1.07 3.73 -0.57
CA VAL A 147 -1.89 4.52 0.38
C VAL A 147 -2.94 5.33 -0.38
N ALA A 148 -2.54 6.05 -1.44
CA ALA A 148 -3.45 6.85 -2.26
C ALA A 148 -4.55 6.00 -2.87
N ALA A 149 -4.19 4.89 -3.54
CA ALA A 149 -5.17 4.00 -4.15
C ALA A 149 -6.15 3.42 -3.12
N SER A 150 -5.65 3.06 -1.93
CA SER A 150 -6.49 2.55 -0.85
C SER A 150 -7.44 3.62 -0.31
N PHE A 151 -6.94 4.80 0.03
CA PHE A 151 -7.73 5.86 0.64
C PHE A 151 -8.80 6.41 -0.32
N LEU A 152 -8.43 6.66 -1.58
CA LEU A 152 -9.37 7.09 -2.62
C LEU A 152 -10.47 6.06 -2.87
N THR A 153 -10.14 4.77 -2.83
CA THR A 153 -11.16 3.72 -2.96
C THR A 153 -12.11 3.72 -1.76
N THR A 154 -11.60 3.88 -0.54
CA THR A 154 -12.45 3.97 0.66
C THR A 154 -13.40 5.17 0.58
N ILE A 155 -12.91 6.34 0.13
CA ILE A 155 -13.76 7.51 -0.12
C ILE A 155 -14.84 7.19 -1.16
N HIS A 156 -14.46 6.65 -2.32
CA HIS A 156 -15.41 6.30 -3.38
C HIS A 156 -16.49 5.35 -2.87
N MET A 157 -16.13 4.30 -2.14
CA MET A 157 -17.08 3.34 -1.59
C MET A 157 -18.03 3.95 -0.54
N ALA A 158 -17.59 4.98 0.19
CA ALA A 158 -18.42 5.69 1.15
C ALA A 158 -19.41 6.66 0.49
N VAL A 159 -19.00 7.36 -0.58
CA VAL A 159 -19.78 8.46 -1.16
C VAL A 159 -20.63 8.09 -2.37
N ASP A 160 -20.35 6.97 -3.06
CA ASP A 160 -21.01 6.60 -4.32
C ASP A 160 -22.53 6.40 -4.17
N GLY A 161 -23.02 6.11 -2.96
CA GLY A 161 -24.44 5.99 -2.65
C GLY A 161 -25.15 4.77 -3.26
N ALA A 162 -24.47 3.99 -4.11
CA ALA A 162 -25.03 2.80 -4.76
C ALA A 162 -24.92 1.52 -3.91
N TRP A 163 -24.14 1.55 -2.82
CA TRP A 163 -23.76 0.36 -2.06
C TRP A 163 -24.49 0.30 -0.70
N GLU A 164 -25.11 -0.83 -0.40
CA GLU A 164 -25.81 -1.06 0.88
C GLU A 164 -24.87 -0.90 2.08
N ASN A 165 -23.58 -1.25 1.92
CA ASN A 165 -22.56 -1.07 2.94
C ASN A 165 -21.81 0.28 2.83
N GLY A 166 -22.29 1.25 2.05
CA GLY A 166 -21.71 2.60 1.94
C GLY A 166 -21.66 3.33 3.29
N ASP A 167 -22.74 3.24 4.08
CA ASP A 167 -22.82 3.82 5.42
C ASP A 167 -21.77 3.24 6.39
N GLU A 168 -21.40 1.96 6.21
CA GLU A 168 -20.34 1.34 6.99
C GLU A 168 -18.99 2.02 6.71
N TYR A 169 -18.66 2.24 5.43
CA TYR A 169 -17.46 2.98 5.03
C TYR A 169 -17.48 4.43 5.52
N MET A 170 -18.62 5.10 5.42
CA MET A 170 -18.80 6.48 5.91
C MET A 170 -18.53 6.58 7.42
N ARG A 171 -19.07 5.63 8.20
CA ARG A 171 -18.81 5.54 9.64
C ARG A 171 -17.32 5.29 9.92
N HIS A 172 -16.66 4.42 9.16
CA HIS A 172 -15.23 4.18 9.33
C HIS A 172 -14.37 5.41 9.01
N LEU A 173 -14.71 6.17 7.97
CA LEU A 173 -14.06 7.45 7.66
C LEU A 173 -14.25 8.47 8.79
N ALA A 174 -15.44 8.52 9.40
CA ALA A 174 -15.70 9.41 10.53
C ALA A 174 -14.81 9.07 11.73
N ILE A 175 -14.63 7.78 12.03
CA ILE A 175 -13.72 7.34 13.09
C ILE A 175 -12.27 7.63 12.71
N ALA A 176 -11.88 7.35 11.47
CA ALA A 176 -10.52 7.60 10.97
C ALA A 176 -10.11 9.08 11.04
N ALA A 177 -11.06 10.01 10.96
CA ALA A 177 -10.81 11.44 11.13
C ALA A 177 -10.26 11.81 12.53
N ASP A 178 -10.49 10.95 13.53
CA ASP A 178 -10.05 11.17 14.92
C ASP A 178 -8.97 10.17 15.35
N VAL A 179 -9.01 8.92 14.86
CA VAL A 179 -8.05 7.87 15.22
C VAL A 179 -6.97 7.62 14.15
N GLY A 180 -7.04 8.31 13.00
CA GLY A 180 -6.16 8.04 11.86
C GLY A 180 -6.70 6.97 10.92
N TYR A 181 -6.18 6.94 9.70
CA TYR A 181 -6.54 5.95 8.69
C TYR A 181 -5.66 4.70 8.83
N LEU A 182 -6.29 3.53 8.97
CA LEU A 182 -5.57 2.25 9.05
C LEU A 182 -5.39 1.64 7.65
N LEU A 183 -4.16 1.34 7.28
CA LEU A 183 -3.80 0.54 6.13
C LEU A 183 -3.30 -0.83 6.60
N ASP A 184 -3.88 -1.89 6.06
CA ASP A 184 -3.49 -3.27 6.35
C ASP A 184 -2.84 -3.90 5.13
N ILE A 185 -1.54 -4.19 5.24
CA ILE A 185 -0.73 -4.81 4.20
C ILE A 185 -0.49 -6.27 4.54
N GLU A 186 -1.10 -7.15 3.77
CA GLU A 186 -0.79 -8.58 3.80
C GLU A 186 0.42 -8.89 2.91
N SER A 187 1.39 -9.65 3.40
CA SER A 187 2.57 -10.08 2.64
C SER A 187 2.69 -11.59 2.54
N LEU A 188 2.87 -12.07 1.31
CA LEU A 188 3.04 -13.50 0.97
C LEU A 188 4.50 -13.86 0.64
N LEU A 189 5.45 -12.98 0.98
CA LEU A 189 6.88 -13.14 0.72
C LEU A 189 7.51 -14.16 1.65
N SER A 190 8.50 -14.89 1.14
CA SER A 190 9.34 -15.73 2.00
C SER A 190 10.42 -14.94 2.72
N THR A 191 10.90 -15.49 3.83
CA THR A 191 12.02 -14.96 4.62
C THR A 191 13.40 -15.35 4.08
N MET A 192 13.50 -15.73 2.80
CA MET A 192 14.76 -16.20 2.19
C MET A 192 15.09 -15.53 0.86
N GLY A 193 16.40 -15.52 0.55
CA GLY A 193 16.95 -15.01 -0.70
C GLY A 193 16.53 -13.56 -0.97
N ASN A 194 16.23 -13.25 -2.22
CA ASN A 194 15.81 -11.89 -2.62
C ASN A 194 14.50 -11.46 -1.96
N GLU A 195 13.59 -12.38 -1.62
CA GLU A 195 12.33 -12.00 -0.95
C GLU A 195 12.58 -11.51 0.47
N LYS A 196 13.60 -12.03 1.17
CA LYS A 196 14.01 -11.50 2.48
C LYS A 196 14.38 -10.01 2.37
N GLY A 197 15.24 -9.65 1.43
CA GLY A 197 15.65 -8.25 1.24
C GLY A 197 14.50 -7.34 0.78
N MET A 198 13.55 -7.86 0.00
CA MET A 198 12.33 -7.12 -0.34
C MET A 198 11.44 -6.90 0.88
N LEU A 199 11.33 -7.90 1.76
CA LEU A 199 10.56 -7.80 2.99
C LEU A 199 11.21 -6.83 3.99
N GLU A 200 12.55 -6.80 4.05
CA GLU A 200 13.31 -5.79 4.80
C GLU A 200 13.03 -4.37 4.29
N ASP A 201 12.98 -4.16 2.97
CA ASP A 201 12.58 -2.86 2.37
C ASP A 201 11.17 -2.46 2.79
N MET A 202 10.20 -3.35 2.58
CA MET A 202 8.80 -3.11 2.91
C MET A 202 8.61 -2.78 4.39
N SER A 203 9.24 -3.55 5.29
CA SER A 203 9.13 -3.34 6.74
C SER A 203 9.63 -1.96 7.16
N GLU A 204 10.79 -1.53 6.67
CA GLU A 204 11.31 -0.19 6.98
C GLU A 204 10.46 0.91 6.34
N GLY A 205 9.93 0.68 5.13
CA GLY A 205 8.98 1.58 4.49
C GLY A 205 7.68 1.74 5.31
N VAL A 206 7.16 0.66 5.90
CA VAL A 206 5.99 0.71 6.80
C VAL A 206 6.29 1.48 8.09
N LYS A 207 7.48 1.31 8.67
CA LYS A 207 7.93 2.13 9.82
C LYS A 207 7.98 3.61 9.43
N TRP A 208 8.51 3.92 8.24
CA TRP A 208 8.52 5.28 7.71
C TRP A 208 7.10 5.87 7.52
N LEU A 209 6.16 5.10 6.96
CA LEU A 209 4.75 5.50 6.85
C LEU A 209 4.17 5.89 8.22
N ASN A 210 4.35 5.02 9.22
CA ASN A 210 3.83 5.21 10.57
C ASN A 210 4.42 6.43 11.26
N HIS A 211 5.70 6.73 11.02
CA HIS A 211 6.33 7.90 11.64
C HIS A 211 5.95 9.21 10.92
N HIS A 212 5.92 9.23 9.60
CA HIS A 212 5.97 10.50 8.86
C HIS A 212 4.72 10.85 8.06
N VAL A 213 3.81 9.91 7.76
CA VAL A 213 2.76 10.17 6.77
C VAL A 213 1.43 10.60 7.39
N TYR A 214 0.83 11.62 6.78
CA TYR A 214 -0.48 12.17 7.10
C TYR A 214 -1.29 12.40 5.82
N LEU A 215 -2.61 12.31 5.94
CA LEU A 215 -3.56 12.51 4.85
C LEU A 215 -4.41 13.76 5.13
N GLU A 216 -4.69 14.52 4.09
CA GLU A 216 -5.53 15.72 4.13
C GLU A 216 -6.48 15.71 2.94
N VAL A 217 -7.75 16.06 3.17
CA VAL A 217 -8.75 16.20 2.11
C VAL A 217 -9.10 17.68 1.93
N VAL A 218 -9.17 18.12 0.69
CA VAL A 218 -9.51 19.51 0.33
C VAL A 218 -10.59 19.54 -0.76
N PRO A 219 -11.49 20.54 -0.77
CA PRO A 219 -12.47 20.69 -1.82
C PRO A 219 -11.88 21.40 -3.05
N SER A 220 -12.24 20.89 -4.22
CA SER A 220 -11.93 21.47 -5.53
C SER A 220 -13.20 21.86 -6.27
N ALA A 221 -13.26 23.11 -6.74
CA ALA A 221 -14.28 23.53 -7.68
C ALA A 221 -14.03 22.99 -9.11
N THR A 222 -12.78 22.61 -9.42
CA THR A 222 -12.36 22.21 -10.77
C THR A 222 -12.14 20.71 -10.93
N ALA A 223 -11.92 19.97 -9.84
CA ALA A 223 -11.72 18.52 -9.93
C ALA A 223 -13.00 17.80 -10.34
N THR A 224 -12.89 16.93 -11.34
CA THR A 224 -13.96 16.05 -11.79
C THR A 224 -13.90 14.67 -11.14
N ALA A 225 -12.78 14.33 -10.51
CA ALA A 225 -12.55 13.09 -9.78
C ALA A 225 -11.68 13.35 -8.55
N ALA A 226 -11.75 12.45 -7.57
CA ALA A 226 -10.90 12.50 -6.39
C ALA A 226 -9.47 12.04 -6.76
N GLU A 227 -8.47 12.88 -6.49
CA GLU A 227 -7.06 12.59 -6.83
C GLU A 227 -6.08 13.13 -5.80
N VAL A 228 -4.82 12.69 -5.87
CA VAL A 228 -3.74 13.28 -5.06
C VAL A 228 -3.26 14.53 -5.77
N ALA A 229 -3.54 15.70 -5.20
CA ALA A 229 -3.13 16.97 -5.80
C ALA A 229 -1.71 17.38 -5.44
N ALA A 230 -1.27 17.06 -4.21
CA ALA A 230 0.08 17.39 -3.77
C ALA A 230 0.58 16.41 -2.71
N ILE A 231 1.90 16.28 -2.67
CA ILE A 231 2.62 15.65 -1.56
C ILE A 231 3.61 16.70 -1.07
N SER A 232 3.40 17.24 0.13
CA SER A 232 4.21 18.30 0.70
C SER A 232 4.94 17.85 1.95
N LEU A 233 6.09 18.48 2.23
CA LEU A 233 6.84 18.27 3.46
C LEU A 233 6.48 19.35 4.48
N ASP A 234 6.19 18.93 5.72
CA ASP A 234 6.07 19.80 6.89
C ASP A 234 7.08 19.33 7.95
N GLY A 235 8.29 19.89 7.87
CA GLY A 235 9.43 19.37 8.62
C GLY A 235 9.83 17.97 8.11
N GLN A 236 9.74 16.97 8.98
CA GLN A 236 9.97 15.57 8.62
C GLN A 236 8.69 14.83 8.21
N ASP A 237 7.53 15.47 8.36
CA ASP A 237 6.25 14.85 8.03
C ASP A 237 5.94 15.02 6.54
N VAL A 238 5.36 13.98 5.96
CA VAL A 238 4.83 13.96 4.59
C VAL A 238 3.32 14.07 4.65
N VAL A 239 2.77 15.09 3.99
CA VAL A 239 1.33 15.33 3.92
C VAL A 239 0.85 15.05 2.51
N MET A 240 0.00 14.04 2.36
CA MET A 240 -0.69 13.72 1.11
C MET A 240 -2.01 14.50 1.06
N VAL A 241 -2.11 15.43 0.12
CA VAL A 241 -3.30 16.27 -0.07
C VAL A 241 -4.15 15.68 -1.20
N PHE A 242 -5.37 15.28 -0.86
CA PHE A 242 -6.37 14.71 -1.76
C PHE A 242 -7.39 15.78 -2.13
N ASP A 243 -7.42 16.14 -3.41
CA ASP A 243 -8.36 17.11 -3.95
C ASP A 243 -9.62 16.38 -4.42
N LEU A 244 -10.76 16.82 -3.89
CA LEU A 244 -12.04 16.15 -4.06
C LEU A 244 -13.05 17.10 -4.73
N PRO A 245 -13.88 16.61 -5.66
CA PRO A 245 -15.02 17.39 -6.16
C PRO A 245 -15.88 17.90 -5.00
N GLU A 246 -16.41 19.13 -5.07
CA GLU A 246 -17.14 19.75 -3.95
C GLU A 246 -18.26 18.86 -3.38
N ALA A 247 -19.01 18.16 -4.24
CA ALA A 247 -20.06 17.24 -3.82
C ALA A 247 -19.50 16.06 -3.01
N THR A 248 -18.39 15.47 -3.45
CA THR A 248 -17.69 14.39 -2.74
C THR A 248 -17.15 14.88 -1.40
N TYR A 249 -16.51 16.05 -1.39
CA TYR A 249 -16.01 16.66 -0.16
C TYR A 249 -17.17 16.90 0.81
N ALA A 250 -18.25 17.54 0.38
CA ALA A 250 -19.41 17.86 1.21
C ALA A 250 -20.10 16.62 1.80
N ALA A 251 -20.04 15.48 1.11
CA ALA A 251 -20.59 14.21 1.59
C ALA A 251 -19.74 13.54 2.68
N LEU A 252 -18.45 13.90 2.81
CA LEU A 252 -17.58 13.33 3.84
C LEU A 252 -17.99 13.75 5.26
N PRO A 253 -17.58 12.99 6.29
CA PRO A 253 -17.83 13.34 7.69
C PRO A 253 -17.28 14.73 8.01
N SER A 254 -18.03 15.53 8.77
CA SER A 254 -17.63 16.91 9.12
C SER A 254 -16.29 16.99 9.85
N ALA A 255 -15.91 15.93 10.58
CA ALA A 255 -14.61 15.80 11.21
C ALA A 255 -13.44 15.72 10.22
N MET A 256 -13.68 15.46 8.94
CA MET A 256 -12.68 15.53 7.87
C MET A 256 -12.61 16.91 7.20
N HIS A 257 -13.59 17.79 7.43
CA HIS A 257 -13.62 19.14 6.87
C HIS A 257 -12.76 20.16 7.65
N LYS A 258 -11.78 19.69 8.43
CA LYS A 258 -11.07 20.50 9.43
C LYS A 258 -10.20 21.63 8.85
N HIS A 259 -10.12 21.78 7.52
CA HIS A 259 -9.56 22.97 6.87
C HIS A 259 -10.67 23.84 6.25
N LYS A 260 -11.05 24.93 6.94
CA LYS A 260 -11.54 26.12 6.22
C LYS A 260 -10.36 26.58 5.35
N GLN A 261 -10.56 26.74 4.05
CA GLN A 261 -9.53 27.23 3.15
C GLN A 261 -8.81 28.44 3.79
N PRO A 262 -7.47 28.43 3.91
CA PRO A 262 -6.78 29.67 4.23
C PRO A 262 -7.09 30.65 3.11
N LYS A 263 -7.65 31.82 3.44
CA LYS A 263 -7.63 32.95 2.50
C LYS A 263 -6.18 33.13 2.09
N ARG A 264 -5.84 32.82 0.83
CA ARG A 264 -4.50 33.03 0.26
C ARG A 264 -4.22 34.53 0.23
N THR A 265 -3.79 35.09 1.36
CA THR A 265 -3.01 36.33 1.38
C THR A 265 -1.54 35.93 1.36
N PRO A 266 -0.77 36.33 0.33
CA PRO A 266 0.63 36.00 0.23
C PRO A 266 1.40 36.89 1.21
N THR A 267 1.60 36.41 2.44
CA THR A 267 2.57 37.01 3.35
C THR A 267 3.64 35.99 3.64
N LEU A 268 4.87 36.39 3.31
CA LEU A 268 6.11 35.69 3.57
C LEU A 268 6.23 35.41 5.09
N SER A 269 6.76 34.24 5.44
CA SER A 269 7.23 33.82 6.78
C SER A 269 6.21 33.43 7.86
N SER A 270 6.03 32.11 8.05
CA SER A 270 6.24 31.45 9.34
C SER A 270 6.55 29.96 9.11
N PRO A 271 7.70 29.43 9.57
CA PRO A 271 8.12 28.05 9.27
C PRO A 271 7.43 26.99 10.14
N HIS A 272 6.41 27.33 10.91
CA HIS A 272 5.65 26.40 11.73
C HIS A 272 4.16 26.59 11.45
N ALA A 273 3.54 25.59 10.82
CA ALA A 273 2.09 25.49 10.80
C ALA A 273 1.57 25.54 12.25
N SER A 274 0.50 26.31 12.52
CA SER A 274 -0.08 26.38 13.86
C SER A 274 -0.46 24.96 14.34
N SER A 275 -0.48 24.72 15.65
CA SER A 275 -0.92 23.44 16.23
C SER A 275 -2.27 22.97 15.70
N ASP A 276 -3.13 23.94 15.33
CA ASP A 276 -4.48 23.70 14.80
C ASP A 276 -4.47 23.15 13.36
N ALA A 277 -3.49 23.49 12.53
CA ALA A 277 -3.36 22.96 11.17
C ALA A 277 -2.88 21.50 11.17
N ARG A 278 -2.03 21.10 12.14
CA ARG A 278 -1.68 19.68 12.35
C ARG A 278 -2.85 18.87 12.89
N ALA A 279 -3.73 19.47 13.70
CA ALA A 279 -4.91 18.81 14.25
C ALA A 279 -5.98 18.45 13.20
N ALA A 280 -5.92 19.05 12.01
CA ALA A 280 -6.82 18.75 10.89
C ALA A 280 -6.39 17.52 10.07
N ARG A 281 -5.17 17.02 10.26
CA ARG A 281 -4.60 15.94 9.45
C ARG A 281 -4.96 14.57 9.99
N ILE A 282 -5.19 13.63 9.08
CA ILE A 282 -5.48 12.23 9.40
C ILE A 282 -4.15 11.49 9.44
N LYS A 283 -3.74 11.01 10.62
CA LYS A 283 -2.52 10.20 10.74
C LYS A 283 -2.68 8.87 9.99
N LEU A 284 -1.69 8.48 9.20
CA LEU A 284 -1.63 7.13 8.65
C LEU A 284 -1.10 6.14 9.70
N THR A 285 -1.83 5.06 9.94
CA THR A 285 -1.35 3.89 10.69
C THR A 285 -1.33 2.70 9.73
N THR A 286 -0.22 1.97 9.68
CA THR A 286 -0.01 0.86 8.76
C THR A 286 0.47 -0.36 9.53
N VAL A 287 -0.14 -1.52 9.25
CA VAL A 287 0.25 -2.82 9.80
C VAL A 287 0.68 -3.73 8.65
N LEU A 288 1.72 -4.55 8.88
CA LEU A 288 2.28 -5.48 7.90
C LEU A 288 2.28 -6.89 8.47
N PHE A 289 1.29 -7.69 8.10
CA PHE A 289 1.27 -9.11 8.48
C PHE A 289 1.82 -9.96 7.34
N THR A 290 2.85 -10.75 7.61
CA THR A 290 3.58 -11.52 6.60
C THR A 290 3.61 -13.01 6.91
N GLN A 291 3.33 -13.82 5.90
CA GLN A 291 3.52 -15.28 5.93
C GLN A 291 3.86 -15.75 4.53
N GLY A 292 5.10 -16.23 4.34
CA GLY A 292 5.48 -16.87 3.09
C GLY A 292 4.64 -18.12 2.83
N ILE A 293 4.07 -18.24 1.63
CA ILE A 293 3.25 -19.41 1.26
C ILE A 293 3.91 -20.33 0.22
N ASN A 294 5.03 -19.92 -0.38
CA ASN A 294 5.71 -20.64 -1.46
C ASN A 294 6.67 -21.74 -0.95
N GLU A 295 7.26 -22.49 -1.89
CA GLU A 295 8.28 -23.50 -1.65
C GLU A 295 9.51 -22.93 -0.93
N VAL A 296 9.91 -21.69 -1.24
CA VAL A 296 11.05 -21.03 -0.61
C VAL A 296 10.80 -20.85 0.89
N GLN A 297 9.55 -20.54 1.30
CA GLN A 297 9.20 -20.53 2.71
C GLN A 297 9.25 -21.92 3.35
N SER A 298 8.90 -22.99 2.62
CA SER A 298 9.06 -24.35 3.16
C SER A 298 10.53 -24.66 3.45
N VAL A 299 11.46 -24.16 2.63
CA VAL A 299 12.90 -24.25 2.88
C VAL A 299 13.28 -23.40 4.10
N ALA A 300 12.80 -22.16 4.17
CA ALA A 300 13.06 -21.24 5.29
C ALA A 300 12.64 -21.84 6.63
N ASN A 301 11.48 -22.48 6.66
CA ASN A 301 10.97 -23.16 7.83
C ASN A 301 11.78 -24.39 8.27
N THR A 302 12.48 -25.04 7.33
CA THR A 302 13.23 -26.28 7.61
C THR A 302 14.68 -25.97 8.00
N VAL A 303 15.31 -25.02 7.31
CA VAL A 303 16.76 -24.77 7.40
C VAL A 303 17.13 -23.27 7.48
N GLY A 304 16.14 -22.39 7.47
CA GLY A 304 16.34 -20.95 7.42
C GLY A 304 15.99 -20.23 8.71
N ASP A 305 16.01 -18.90 8.62
CA ASP A 305 15.74 -17.97 9.72
C ASP A 305 14.43 -17.23 9.48
N ASN A 306 13.46 -17.47 10.36
CA ASN A 306 12.13 -16.87 10.31
C ASN A 306 11.98 -15.64 11.23
N SER A 307 13.04 -15.22 11.94
CA SER A 307 12.98 -14.13 12.90
C SER A 307 12.44 -12.82 12.32
N LEU A 308 12.78 -12.52 11.05
CA LEU A 308 12.28 -11.34 10.36
C LEU A 308 10.74 -11.32 10.25
N GLN A 309 10.14 -12.47 9.92
CA GLN A 309 8.68 -12.58 9.86
C GLN A 309 8.07 -12.42 11.26
N ASP A 310 8.66 -13.09 12.26
CA ASP A 310 8.15 -13.06 13.62
C ASP A 310 8.19 -11.64 14.20
N GLU A 311 9.30 -10.91 13.99
CA GLU A 311 9.47 -9.53 14.41
C GLU A 311 8.44 -8.61 13.74
N ILE A 312 8.31 -8.68 12.41
CA ILE A 312 7.35 -7.87 11.64
C ILE A 312 5.91 -8.10 12.13
N ASN A 313 5.52 -9.36 12.35
CA ASN A 313 4.18 -9.71 12.81
C ASN A 313 3.93 -9.24 14.24
N ARG A 314 4.91 -9.33 15.14
CA ARG A 314 4.80 -8.83 16.52
C ARG A 314 4.74 -7.31 16.59
N GLU A 315 5.58 -6.60 15.83
CA GLU A 315 5.54 -5.13 15.71
C GLU A 315 4.18 -4.66 15.16
N SER A 316 3.66 -5.34 14.13
CA SER A 316 2.36 -5.01 13.54
C SER A 316 1.20 -5.32 14.46
N LEU A 317 1.25 -6.40 15.23
CA LEU A 317 0.26 -6.72 16.25
C LEU A 317 0.23 -5.64 17.35
N ALA A 318 1.38 -5.22 17.85
CA ALA A 318 1.47 -4.15 18.85
C ALA A 318 0.88 -2.83 18.33
N THR A 319 1.22 -2.46 17.09
CA THR A 319 0.67 -1.27 16.41
C THR A 319 -0.85 -1.37 16.25
N LEU A 320 -1.36 -2.54 15.86
CA LEU A 320 -2.80 -2.77 15.72
C LEU A 320 -3.53 -2.68 17.07
N MET A 321 -2.96 -3.24 18.14
CA MET A 321 -3.52 -3.16 19.49
C MET A 321 -3.64 -1.71 19.97
N GLU A 322 -2.62 -0.88 19.73
CA GLU A 322 -2.67 0.55 20.05
C GLU A 322 -3.74 1.28 19.24
N TYR A 323 -3.82 1.00 17.95
CA TYR A 323 -4.89 1.55 17.10
C TYR A 323 -6.28 1.12 17.59
N MET A 324 -6.45 -0.15 17.92
CA MET A 324 -7.71 -0.69 18.45
C MET A 324 -8.10 -0.02 19.77
N GLY A 325 -7.16 0.21 20.69
CA GLY A 325 -7.41 0.91 21.95
C GLY A 325 -7.97 2.33 21.76
N ARG A 326 -7.65 2.98 20.63
CA ARG A 326 -8.26 4.25 20.23
C ARG A 326 -9.61 4.03 19.53
N TYR A 327 -9.67 3.11 18.57
CA TYR A 327 -10.87 2.78 17.78
C TYR A 327 -12.07 2.37 18.63
N VAL A 328 -11.88 1.51 19.64
CA VAL A 328 -13.00 0.97 20.46
C VAL A 328 -13.76 2.05 21.24
N LYS A 329 -13.16 3.23 21.44
CA LYS A 329 -13.81 4.39 22.08
C LYS A 329 -14.90 5.02 21.20
N HIS A 330 -14.90 4.74 19.89
CA HIS A 330 -15.83 5.30 18.91
C HIS A 330 -16.90 4.30 18.44
N VAL A 331 -16.90 3.07 18.95
CA VAL A 331 -17.92 2.06 18.63
C VAL A 331 -18.81 1.77 19.83
N LYS A 332 -19.98 1.18 19.58
CA LYS A 332 -20.89 0.79 20.64
C LYS A 332 -20.26 -0.33 21.50
N LYS A 333 -20.52 -0.28 22.81
CA LYS A 333 -19.91 -1.20 23.80
C LYS A 333 -20.24 -2.68 23.55
N ASP A 334 -21.39 -2.98 22.95
CA ASP A 334 -21.82 -4.33 22.58
C ASP A 334 -21.00 -4.94 21.43
N VAL A 335 -20.33 -4.12 20.62
CA VAL A 335 -19.46 -4.58 19.52
C VAL A 335 -18.06 -4.98 20.02
N VAL A 336 -17.60 -4.37 21.12
CA VAL A 336 -16.23 -4.52 21.64
C VAL A 336 -15.86 -5.99 21.94
N PRO A 337 -16.69 -6.82 22.60
CA PRO A 337 -16.34 -8.22 22.85
C PRO A 337 -16.05 -9.04 21.58
N SER A 338 -16.75 -8.76 20.48
CA SER A 338 -16.49 -9.42 19.20
C SER A 338 -15.16 -9.00 18.60
N LEU A 339 -14.80 -7.71 18.72
CA LEU A 339 -13.49 -7.21 18.28
C LEU A 339 -12.36 -7.81 19.12
N ASP A 340 -12.53 -7.89 20.44
CA ASP A 340 -11.55 -8.51 21.34
C ASP A 340 -11.36 -9.99 21.04
N GLN A 341 -12.42 -10.72 20.69
CA GLN A 341 -12.32 -12.12 20.26
C GLN A 341 -11.48 -12.26 18.98
N HIS A 342 -11.69 -11.41 17.98
CA HIS A 342 -10.90 -11.42 16.75
C HIS A 342 -9.44 -11.02 16.99
N LEU A 343 -9.20 -10.02 17.85
CA LEU A 343 -7.85 -9.64 18.26
C LEU A 343 -7.14 -10.78 18.99
N ALA A 344 -7.82 -11.47 19.90
CA ALA A 344 -7.27 -12.63 20.61
C ALA A 344 -6.92 -13.78 19.64
N ALA A 345 -7.75 -14.04 18.63
CA ALA A 345 -7.47 -15.03 17.60
C ALA A 345 -6.21 -14.67 16.78
N LEU A 346 -6.07 -13.41 16.39
CA LEU A 346 -4.87 -12.92 15.72
C LEU A 346 -3.63 -13.00 16.62
N HIS A 347 -3.75 -12.59 17.89
CA HIS A 347 -2.67 -12.67 18.87
C HIS A 347 -2.19 -14.11 19.04
N ALA A 348 -3.11 -15.05 19.19
CA ALA A 348 -2.80 -16.47 19.26
C ALA A 348 -2.14 -16.99 17.97
N ALA A 349 -2.55 -16.52 16.80
CA ALA A 349 -1.91 -16.88 15.53
C ALA A 349 -0.46 -16.36 15.43
N VAL A 350 -0.20 -15.15 15.92
CA VAL A 350 1.14 -14.52 15.96
C VAL A 350 2.03 -15.19 17.02
N ASP A 351 1.50 -15.58 18.17
CA ASP A 351 2.29 -16.29 19.19
C ASP A 351 2.64 -17.71 18.78
N ASN A 352 1.75 -18.36 18.03
CA ASN A 352 1.95 -19.72 17.51
C ASN A 352 2.60 -19.73 16.11
N GLN A 353 3.45 -18.74 15.83
CA GLN A 353 4.37 -18.78 14.69
C GLN A 353 5.33 -19.95 14.88
N SER A 354 5.06 -21.04 14.18
CA SER A 354 5.89 -22.25 14.20
C SER A 354 6.74 -22.33 12.94
N ASN A 355 7.61 -23.34 12.85
CA ASN A 355 8.29 -23.73 11.60
C ASN A 355 7.32 -24.28 10.53
N ARG A 356 6.04 -23.91 10.56
CA ARG A 356 5.03 -24.23 9.55
C ARG A 356 4.41 -22.94 9.02
N LYS A 357 3.69 -23.04 7.90
CA LYS A 357 3.04 -21.87 7.29
C LYS A 357 1.80 -21.51 8.09
N GLN A 358 1.92 -20.58 9.03
CA GLN A 358 0.84 -20.14 9.89
C GLN A 358 -0.07 -19.13 9.18
N VAL A 359 -0.80 -19.60 8.17
CA VAL A 359 -1.66 -18.76 7.32
C VAL A 359 -2.80 -18.07 8.07
N ASN A 360 -3.15 -18.55 9.27
CA ASN A 360 -4.16 -17.92 10.12
C ASN A 360 -3.77 -16.48 10.50
N ILE A 361 -2.49 -16.13 10.53
CA ILE A 361 -2.07 -14.73 10.75
C ILE A 361 -2.69 -13.83 9.67
N LEU A 362 -2.67 -14.25 8.41
CA LEU A 362 -3.22 -13.49 7.29
C LEU A 362 -4.75 -13.48 7.30
N ILE A 363 -5.36 -14.63 7.64
CA ILE A 363 -6.82 -14.77 7.67
C ILE A 363 -7.43 -13.94 8.81
N GLU A 364 -6.85 -13.99 10.00
CA GLU A 364 -7.37 -13.26 11.17
C GLU A 364 -7.08 -11.76 11.07
N SER A 365 -5.88 -11.36 10.60
CA SER A 365 -5.56 -9.93 10.42
C SER A 365 -6.47 -9.29 9.38
N SER A 366 -6.63 -9.90 8.19
CA SER A 366 -7.51 -9.37 7.15
C SER A 366 -8.96 -9.25 7.61
N ALA A 367 -9.48 -10.25 8.34
CA ALA A 367 -10.84 -10.22 8.89
C ALA A 367 -11.03 -9.11 9.93
N LEU A 368 -10.10 -8.99 10.89
CA LEU A 368 -10.16 -7.96 11.92
C LEU A 368 -10.01 -6.56 11.34
N CYS A 369 -8.99 -6.33 10.51
CA CYS A 369 -8.72 -5.05 9.89
C CYS A 369 -9.90 -4.57 9.04
N ARG A 370 -10.58 -5.46 8.30
CA ARG A 370 -11.84 -5.10 7.60
C ARG A 370 -12.92 -4.61 8.53
N ARG A 371 -13.17 -5.32 9.64
CA ARG A 371 -14.23 -4.97 10.61
C ARG A 371 -14.00 -3.61 11.28
N ILE A 372 -12.76 -3.13 11.31
CA ILE A 372 -12.40 -1.82 11.87
C ILE A 372 -12.14 -0.76 10.79
N GLY A 373 -12.47 -1.06 9.52
CA GLY A 373 -12.45 -0.08 8.43
C GLY A 373 -11.09 0.15 7.78
N ALA A 374 -10.14 -0.79 7.93
CA ALA A 374 -8.84 -0.66 7.31
C ALA A 374 -8.92 -0.73 5.78
N GLY A 375 -8.10 0.07 5.11
CA GLY A 375 -7.75 -0.14 3.73
C GLY A 375 -7.00 -1.46 3.54
N ARG A 376 -7.58 -2.39 2.78
CA ARG A 376 -7.02 -3.74 2.61
C ARG A 376 -6.11 -3.84 1.39
N THR A 377 -4.88 -4.30 1.60
CA THR A 377 -3.94 -4.63 0.53
C THR A 377 -3.31 -6.01 0.73
N THR A 378 -2.88 -6.64 -0.36
CA THR A 378 -2.11 -7.87 -0.34
C THR A 378 -0.99 -7.83 -1.37
N CYS A 379 0.19 -8.28 -0.97
CA CYS A 379 1.37 -8.26 -1.79
C CYS A 379 2.12 -9.60 -1.82
N CYS A 380 2.83 -9.78 -2.91
CA CYS A 380 3.86 -10.82 -3.02
C CYS A 380 5.02 -10.25 -3.85
N LYS A 381 6.03 -11.04 -4.20
CA LYS A 381 7.16 -10.58 -5.03
C LYS A 381 6.75 -9.76 -6.27
N SER A 382 5.67 -10.15 -6.94
CA SER A 382 5.26 -9.55 -8.21
C SER A 382 3.81 -9.08 -8.26
N GLY A 383 3.00 -9.29 -7.21
CA GLY A 383 1.59 -8.85 -7.21
C GLY A 383 0.66 -9.61 -8.17
N LYS A 384 1.09 -10.76 -8.69
CA LYS A 384 0.38 -11.54 -9.72
C LYS A 384 -0.24 -12.84 -9.19
N ASP A 385 0.53 -13.93 -9.08
CA ASP A 385 -0.04 -15.28 -8.87
C ASP A 385 -0.46 -15.53 -7.41
N ARG A 386 0.44 -15.33 -6.44
CA ARG A 386 0.14 -15.56 -5.02
C ARG A 386 -0.92 -14.61 -4.47
N THR A 387 -0.88 -13.33 -4.88
CA THR A 387 -1.92 -12.36 -4.51
C THR A 387 -3.27 -12.72 -5.10
N ALA A 388 -3.33 -13.35 -6.30
CA ALA A 388 -4.59 -13.89 -6.81
C ALA A 388 -5.18 -14.94 -5.87
N MET A 389 -4.33 -15.83 -5.34
CA MET A 389 -4.76 -16.88 -4.40
C MET A 389 -5.33 -16.26 -3.12
N SER A 390 -4.68 -15.21 -2.59
CA SER A 390 -5.16 -14.52 -1.39
C SER A 390 -6.47 -13.77 -1.61
N VAL A 391 -6.55 -12.90 -2.63
CA VAL A 391 -7.76 -12.11 -2.91
C VAL A 391 -8.97 -13.01 -3.12
N THR A 392 -8.83 -14.08 -3.91
CA THR A 392 -9.94 -15.01 -4.13
C THR A 392 -10.37 -15.76 -2.86
N LEU A 393 -9.44 -16.05 -1.95
CA LEU A 393 -9.76 -16.66 -0.66
C LEU A 393 -10.50 -15.68 0.24
N GLU A 394 -10.01 -14.46 0.36
CA GLU A 394 -10.61 -13.38 1.15
C GLU A 394 -12.03 -13.04 0.65
N PHE A 395 -12.21 -12.85 -0.66
CA PHE A 395 -13.52 -12.62 -1.27
C PHE A 395 -14.48 -13.79 -1.07
N SER A 396 -14.02 -15.03 -1.20
CA SER A 396 -14.86 -16.19 -0.94
C SER A 396 -15.31 -16.23 0.51
N LYS A 397 -14.41 -15.93 1.46
CA LYS A 397 -14.73 -15.85 2.89
C LYS A 397 -15.77 -14.77 3.18
N ILE A 398 -15.62 -13.58 2.60
CA ILE A 398 -16.61 -12.50 2.74
C ILE A 398 -17.98 -12.93 2.22
N LEU A 399 -18.04 -13.59 1.06
CA LEU A 399 -19.31 -14.05 0.49
C LEU A 399 -19.96 -15.18 1.30
N VAL A 400 -19.16 -16.06 1.89
CA VAL A 400 -19.66 -17.09 2.82
C VAL A 400 -20.20 -16.43 4.09
N ASP A 401 -19.39 -15.60 4.74
CA ASP A 401 -19.67 -15.06 6.07
C ASP A 401 -20.75 -13.97 6.04
N GLN A 402 -20.80 -13.16 4.99
CA GLN A 402 -21.67 -11.98 4.92
C GLN A 402 -22.82 -12.11 3.93
N MET A 403 -22.71 -12.98 2.92
CA MET A 403 -23.75 -13.18 1.90
C MET A 403 -24.36 -14.59 1.93
N GLY A 404 -23.94 -15.45 2.86
CA GLY A 404 -24.52 -16.78 3.06
C GLY A 404 -24.22 -17.78 1.94
N VAL A 405 -23.17 -17.56 1.15
CA VAL A 405 -22.77 -18.52 0.10
C VAL A 405 -22.34 -19.85 0.73
N LYS A 406 -23.00 -20.95 0.35
CA LYS A 406 -22.74 -22.27 0.93
C LYS A 406 -21.49 -22.96 0.40
N GLN A 407 -21.15 -22.74 -0.88
CA GLN A 407 -20.07 -23.46 -1.59
C GLN A 407 -18.81 -22.60 -1.75
N GLY A 408 -18.33 -22.01 -0.65
CA GLY A 408 -17.21 -21.05 -0.67
C GLY A 408 -15.93 -21.57 -1.33
N MET A 409 -15.58 -22.85 -1.09
CA MET A 409 -14.40 -23.45 -1.72
C MET A 409 -14.56 -23.60 -3.23
N HIS A 410 -15.75 -24.02 -3.71
CA HIS A 410 -16.02 -24.11 -5.14
C HIS A 410 -15.95 -22.72 -5.79
N LEU A 411 -16.61 -21.73 -5.17
CA LEU A 411 -16.58 -20.34 -5.62
C LEU A 411 -15.16 -19.78 -5.71
N CYS A 412 -14.32 -20.04 -4.70
CA CYS A 412 -12.92 -19.65 -4.70
C CYS A 412 -12.18 -20.22 -5.91
N GLN A 413 -12.37 -21.51 -6.19
CA GLN A 413 -11.76 -22.18 -7.34
C GLN A 413 -12.30 -21.63 -8.67
N THR A 414 -13.59 -21.33 -8.77
CA THR A 414 -14.18 -20.69 -9.95
C THR A 414 -13.57 -19.31 -10.21
N MET A 415 -13.37 -18.48 -9.17
CA MET A 415 -12.70 -17.19 -9.31
C MET A 415 -11.24 -17.34 -9.75
N ARG A 416 -10.53 -18.37 -9.25
CA ARG A 416 -9.14 -18.65 -9.68
C ARG A 416 -9.08 -19.14 -11.11
N GLU A 417 -10.07 -19.89 -11.57
CA GLU A 417 -10.12 -20.44 -12.93
C GLU A 417 -10.56 -19.41 -13.98
N ARG A 418 -11.62 -18.66 -13.68
CA ARG A 418 -12.37 -17.84 -14.65
C ARG A 418 -12.46 -16.36 -14.28
N GLY A 419 -12.00 -15.97 -13.09
CA GLY A 419 -12.10 -14.61 -12.61
C GLY A 419 -11.07 -13.64 -13.19
N VAL A 420 -11.25 -12.35 -12.87
CA VAL A 420 -10.46 -11.22 -13.41
C VAL A 420 -8.97 -11.29 -13.10
N ARG A 421 -8.55 -12.10 -12.12
CA ARG A 421 -7.13 -12.34 -11.84
C ARG A 421 -6.39 -13.00 -13.00
N ARG A 422 -7.10 -13.74 -13.87
CA ARG A 422 -6.54 -14.31 -15.11
C ARG A 422 -6.12 -13.22 -16.09
N THR A 423 -6.85 -12.10 -16.13
CA THR A 423 -6.50 -10.92 -16.96
C THR A 423 -5.20 -10.28 -16.48
N ASN A 424 -4.99 -10.17 -15.16
CA ASN A 424 -3.72 -9.67 -14.61
C ASN A 424 -2.53 -10.56 -15.02
N VAL A 425 -2.71 -11.89 -14.99
CA VAL A 425 -1.69 -12.84 -15.46
C VAL A 425 -1.41 -12.66 -16.96
N LEU A 426 -2.47 -12.51 -17.78
CA LEU A 426 -2.37 -12.27 -19.21
C LEU A 426 -1.57 -11.00 -19.53
N VAL A 427 -1.93 -9.88 -18.90
CA VAL A 427 -1.23 -8.59 -19.06
C VAL A 427 0.26 -8.71 -18.71
N ASN A 428 0.60 -9.47 -17.68
CA ASN A 428 1.97 -9.59 -17.20
C ASN A 428 2.84 -10.55 -18.03
N THR A 429 2.25 -11.58 -18.62
CA THR A 429 3.01 -12.73 -19.15
C THR A 429 2.68 -13.08 -20.60
N GLY A 430 1.64 -12.48 -21.18
CA GLY A 430 1.05 -12.88 -22.45
C GLY A 430 0.31 -14.22 -22.40
N LYS A 431 0.16 -14.83 -21.21
CA LYS A 431 -0.48 -16.13 -21.01
C LYS A 431 -1.55 -16.02 -19.96
N THR A 432 -2.63 -16.81 -20.07
CA THR A 432 -3.67 -16.79 -19.04
C THR A 432 -3.30 -17.62 -17.81
N LYS A 433 -2.33 -18.54 -17.87
CA LYS A 433 -2.02 -19.51 -16.80
C LYS A 433 -1.11 -18.97 -15.70
N TYR A 434 -1.37 -19.35 -14.44
CA TYR A 434 -0.53 -18.99 -13.30
C TYR A 434 0.87 -19.61 -13.42
N ALA A 435 1.89 -18.87 -13.01
CA ALA A 435 3.29 -19.28 -13.09
C ALA A 435 3.73 -20.17 -11.92
N PHE A 436 3.08 -21.33 -11.78
CA PHE A 436 3.46 -22.37 -10.83
C PHE A 436 3.79 -23.68 -11.55
N ASN A 437 4.90 -24.32 -11.17
CA ASN A 437 5.17 -25.72 -11.53
C ASN A 437 4.54 -26.69 -10.51
N SER A 438 4.53 -27.99 -10.84
CA SER A 438 3.88 -29.03 -10.02
C SER A 438 4.42 -29.13 -8.59
N ILE A 439 5.71 -28.86 -8.38
CA ILE A 439 6.33 -28.86 -7.04
C ILE A 439 5.86 -27.62 -6.27
N GLN A 440 5.91 -26.45 -6.89
CA GLN A 440 5.48 -25.18 -6.29
C GLN A 440 4.02 -25.23 -5.84
N LEU A 441 3.13 -25.84 -6.65
CA LEU A 441 1.73 -26.05 -6.28
C LEU A 441 1.58 -26.90 -5.01
N LYS A 442 2.32 -28.01 -4.92
CA LYS A 442 2.29 -28.89 -3.74
C LYS A 442 2.80 -28.20 -2.47
N CYS A 443 3.68 -27.21 -2.62
CA CYS A 443 4.18 -26.44 -1.49
C CYS A 443 3.20 -25.38 -1.00
N LEU A 444 2.21 -24.94 -1.80
CA LEU A 444 1.21 -23.99 -1.32
C LEU A 444 0.29 -24.63 -0.26
N PRO A 445 -0.12 -23.89 0.79
CA PRO A 445 -1.20 -24.32 1.67
C PRO A 445 -2.46 -24.64 0.87
N SER A 446 -3.23 -25.65 1.29
CA SER A 446 -4.38 -26.17 0.54
C SER A 446 -5.39 -25.09 0.15
N CYS A 447 -5.70 -24.15 1.05
CA CYS A 447 -6.60 -23.04 0.79
C CYS A 447 -6.07 -22.03 -0.25
N TYR A 448 -4.77 -22.02 -0.56
CA TYR A 448 -4.13 -21.16 -1.56
C TYR A 448 -3.84 -21.88 -2.89
N GLN A 449 -4.19 -23.16 -3.04
CA GLN A 449 -3.94 -23.90 -4.28
C GLN A 449 -4.97 -23.56 -5.37
N PRO A 450 -4.55 -23.14 -6.58
CA PRO A 450 -5.44 -23.01 -7.73
C PRO A 450 -5.79 -24.37 -8.34
N PRO A 451 -6.81 -24.46 -9.22
CA PRO A 451 -7.10 -25.70 -9.94
C PRO A 451 -5.90 -26.06 -10.83
N ALA A 452 -5.48 -27.33 -10.84
CA ALA A 452 -4.22 -27.74 -11.44
C ALA A 452 -4.09 -27.35 -12.93
N HIS A 453 -5.19 -27.42 -13.71
CA HIS A 453 -5.20 -27.06 -15.14
C HIS A 453 -4.95 -25.57 -15.43
N THR A 454 -5.06 -24.73 -14.39
CA THR A 454 -4.90 -23.27 -14.49
C THR A 454 -3.45 -22.82 -14.30
N ALA A 455 -2.55 -23.72 -13.88
CA ALA A 455 -1.13 -23.48 -13.66
C ALA A 455 -0.26 -24.06 -14.79
N ASN A 456 0.91 -23.46 -15.03
CA ASN A 456 1.88 -23.94 -16.02
C ASN A 456 3.31 -23.49 -15.68
N SER A 457 4.26 -24.44 -15.68
CA SER A 457 5.69 -24.20 -15.44
C SER A 457 6.38 -23.37 -16.53
N HIS A 458 5.84 -23.31 -17.75
CA HIS A 458 6.38 -22.55 -18.86
C HIS A 458 5.92 -21.08 -18.90
N VAL A 459 5.28 -20.59 -17.84
CA VAL A 459 4.89 -19.19 -17.71
C VAL A 459 5.95 -18.47 -16.87
N THR A 460 6.40 -17.31 -17.33
CA THR A 460 7.41 -16.51 -16.63
C THR A 460 6.82 -15.90 -15.35
N SER A 461 7.52 -16.08 -14.23
CA SER A 461 7.12 -15.58 -12.89
C SER A 461 7.40 -14.10 -12.69
#